data_AF-X1NW97-F1
#
_entry.id   AF-X1NW97-F1
#
_cell.length_a   1.000
_cell.length_b   1.000
_cell.length_c   1.000
_cell.angle_alpha   90.00
_cell.angle_beta   90.00
_cell.angle_gamma   90.00
#
_symmetry.space_group_name_H-M   'P 1'
#
loop_
_entity.id
_entity.type
_entity.pdbx_description
1 polymer ?
#
loop_
_entity_poly.entity_id
_entity_poly.type
_entity_poly.pdbx_seq_one_letter_code
_entity_poly.pdbx_strand_id
1 'polypeptide(L)'
;TQLTTPYEIVSPYASNYDLWLIRFVQDDENLYMVHPYYPPYVLTRGSGHKSFTITKMVFIDGPYEDEITSPEIEPSHKEVGGERVVNGGFDEDANWTTDGDWTIEGGKAVHTATGGTTLSQDTTEAATEIYKVIYTIDSITATKEITVSIGGANGTARGAAGTYTEYIVAADDGNLTFTPEDADTACVIDDVSVIRVITLTASADLFDTDHVGAFWRLNHTAVYGYVLIESYVSEKVVRAIVMSALDDAGTAVAAHREG
;
A
#
# COMPACT_ATOMS: atom_id res chain seq x y z
N THR A 1 -31.50 -36.91 -4.83
CA THR A 1 -31.81 -37.18 -3.40
C THR A 1 -30.93 -36.26 -2.57
N GLN A 2 -31.53 -35.40 -1.76
CA GLN A 2 -30.79 -34.56 -0.82
C GLN A 2 -30.10 -35.47 0.20
N LEU A 3 -28.80 -35.26 0.43
CA LEU A 3 -28.08 -36.00 1.47
C LEU A 3 -28.67 -35.64 2.84
N THR A 4 -28.94 -36.63 3.67
CA THR A 4 -29.48 -36.45 5.04
C THR A 4 -28.38 -36.22 6.08
N THR A 5 -27.12 -36.35 5.67
CA THR A 5 -25.94 -36.14 6.51
C THR A 5 -25.14 -34.98 5.91
N PRO A 6 -24.78 -33.95 6.70
CA PRO A 6 -23.90 -32.88 6.24
C PRO A 6 -22.55 -33.43 5.78
N TYR A 7 -21.95 -32.80 4.78
CA TYR A 7 -20.57 -33.08 4.41
C TYR A 7 -19.66 -32.22 5.30
N GLU A 8 -18.75 -32.87 6.04
CA GLU A 8 -17.79 -32.17 6.90
C GLU A 8 -16.49 -31.88 6.14
N ILE A 9 -15.98 -30.67 6.32
CA ILE A 9 -14.72 -30.20 5.72
C ILE A 9 -13.82 -29.63 6.82
N VAL A 10 -12.51 -29.83 6.65
CA VAL A 10 -11.52 -29.17 7.51
C VAL A 10 -11.41 -27.71 7.07
N SER A 11 -11.76 -26.78 7.97
CA SER A 11 -11.66 -25.35 7.73
C SER A 11 -10.20 -24.88 7.95
N PRO A 12 -9.66 -24.01 7.07
CA PRO A 12 -8.40 -23.31 7.33
C PRO A 12 -8.56 -22.16 8.33
N TYR A 13 -9.80 -21.73 8.63
CA TYR A 13 -10.13 -20.62 9.53
C TYR A 13 -10.46 -21.12 10.94
N ALA A 14 -10.10 -20.36 11.99
CA ALA A 14 -10.46 -20.69 13.36
C ALA A 14 -11.96 -20.46 13.62
N SER A 15 -12.56 -21.30 14.46
CA SER A 15 -14.01 -21.39 14.64
C SER A 15 -14.64 -20.27 15.47
N ASN A 16 -13.84 -19.48 16.19
CA ASN A 16 -14.32 -18.53 17.19
C ASN A 16 -14.42 -17.07 16.71
N TYR A 17 -13.64 -16.66 15.70
CA TYR A 17 -13.64 -15.27 15.21
C TYR A 17 -13.57 -15.14 13.69
N ASP A 18 -12.72 -15.93 13.03
CA ASP A 18 -12.38 -15.73 11.61
C ASP A 18 -13.57 -15.93 10.66
N LEU A 19 -14.48 -16.84 11.00
CA LEU A 19 -15.63 -17.16 10.15
C LEU A 19 -16.52 -15.93 9.85
N TRP A 20 -16.60 -14.96 10.76
CA TRP A 20 -17.42 -13.76 10.61
C TRP A 20 -16.82 -12.71 9.66
N LEU A 21 -15.50 -12.78 9.45
CA LEU A 21 -14.77 -11.87 8.59
C LEU A 21 -14.64 -12.39 7.15
N ILE A 22 -15.03 -13.65 6.90
CA ILE A 22 -15.05 -14.20 5.55
C ILE A 22 -15.99 -13.37 4.67
N ARG A 23 -15.49 -13.00 3.49
CA ARG A 23 -16.30 -12.54 2.36
C ARG A 23 -16.19 -13.59 1.27
N PHE A 24 -17.27 -13.81 0.52
CA PHE A 24 -17.28 -14.83 -0.50
C PHE A 24 -18.03 -14.41 -1.75
N VAL A 25 -17.62 -14.99 -2.87
CA VAL A 25 -18.35 -14.96 -4.13
C VAL A 25 -18.48 -16.39 -4.65
N GLN A 26 -19.59 -16.69 -5.31
CA GLN A 26 -19.90 -18.03 -5.77
C GLN A 26 -20.01 -18.07 -7.29
N ASP A 27 -19.45 -19.13 -7.86
CA ASP A 27 -19.68 -19.66 -9.20
C ASP A 27 -20.29 -21.08 -9.09
N ASP A 28 -20.73 -21.71 -10.19
CA ASP A 28 -21.50 -22.97 -10.16
C ASP A 28 -20.83 -24.06 -9.29
N GLU A 29 -19.55 -24.34 -9.54
CA GLU A 29 -18.77 -25.33 -8.78
C GLU A 29 -17.94 -24.75 -7.63
N ASN A 30 -17.75 -23.43 -7.58
CA ASN A 30 -16.73 -22.82 -6.72
C ASN A 30 -17.32 -21.77 -5.78
N LEU A 31 -16.93 -21.82 -4.51
CA LEU A 31 -17.13 -20.74 -3.56
C LEU A 31 -15.77 -20.15 -3.21
N TYR A 32 -15.50 -18.96 -3.72
CA TYR A 32 -14.27 -18.22 -3.46
C TYR A 32 -14.42 -17.46 -2.15
N MET A 33 -13.44 -17.62 -1.25
CA MET A 33 -13.47 -17.07 0.10
C MET A 33 -12.22 -16.21 0.33
N VAL A 34 -12.43 -14.99 0.81
CA VAL A 34 -11.37 -14.04 1.17
C VAL A 34 -11.55 -13.59 2.62
N HIS A 35 -10.43 -13.24 3.27
CA HIS A 35 -10.41 -12.85 4.67
C HIS A 35 -9.25 -11.86 4.91
N PRO A 36 -9.39 -10.86 5.80
CA PRO A 36 -8.34 -9.87 6.05
C PRO A 36 -6.99 -10.48 6.48
N TYR A 37 -7.05 -11.52 7.32
CA TYR A 37 -5.86 -12.15 7.94
C TYR A 37 -5.46 -13.53 7.36
N TYR A 38 -6.17 -14.07 6.37
CA TYR A 38 -5.86 -15.39 5.77
C TYR A 38 -5.79 -15.27 4.25
N PRO A 39 -4.94 -16.06 3.57
CA PRO A 39 -4.90 -16.05 2.11
C PRO A 39 -6.24 -16.48 1.52
N PRO A 40 -6.55 -16.12 0.26
CA PRO A 40 -7.76 -16.58 -0.40
C PRO A 40 -7.82 -18.11 -0.55
N TYR A 41 -9.00 -18.68 -0.36
CA TYR A 41 -9.29 -20.11 -0.54
C TYR A 41 -10.46 -20.29 -1.50
N VAL A 42 -10.52 -21.47 -2.14
CA VAL A 42 -11.69 -21.89 -2.91
C VAL A 42 -12.23 -23.19 -2.35
N LEU A 43 -13.52 -23.22 -2.09
CA LEU A 43 -14.27 -24.43 -1.81
C LEU A 43 -14.86 -24.95 -3.13
N THR A 44 -14.39 -26.09 -3.61
CA THR A 44 -14.86 -26.70 -4.85
C THR A 44 -15.82 -27.84 -4.56
N ARG A 45 -16.97 -27.83 -5.23
CA ARG A 45 -17.96 -28.91 -5.24
C ARG A 45 -17.58 -29.95 -6.30
N GLY A 46 -17.22 -31.14 -5.84
CA GLY A 46 -16.85 -32.24 -6.73
C GLY A 46 -18.05 -32.94 -7.39
N SER A 47 -17.73 -33.90 -8.27
CA SER A 47 -18.70 -34.60 -9.10
C SER A 47 -19.81 -35.29 -8.29
N GLY A 48 -21.05 -35.17 -8.78
CA GLY A 48 -22.22 -35.77 -8.17
C GLY A 48 -22.64 -35.16 -6.83
N HIS A 49 -22.07 -34.00 -6.45
CA HIS A 49 -22.36 -33.28 -5.19
C HIS A 49 -22.04 -34.10 -3.93
N LYS A 50 -21.04 -34.97 -4.03
CA LYS A 50 -20.65 -35.92 -2.96
C LYS A 50 -19.31 -35.60 -2.31
N SER A 51 -18.58 -34.62 -2.81
CA SER A 51 -17.31 -34.18 -2.25
C SER A 51 -17.19 -32.67 -2.28
N PHE A 52 -16.56 -32.15 -1.24
CA PHE A 52 -16.23 -30.74 -1.10
C PHE A 52 -14.79 -30.63 -0.62
N THR A 53 -14.00 -29.79 -1.27
CA THR A 53 -12.58 -29.59 -0.95
C THR A 53 -12.28 -28.11 -0.83
N ILE A 54 -11.65 -27.70 0.28
CA ILE A 54 -11.07 -26.38 0.41
C ILE A 54 -9.60 -26.45 0.01
N THR A 55 -9.20 -25.65 -0.96
CA THR A 55 -7.80 -25.48 -1.34
C THR A 55 -7.41 -24.01 -1.27
N LYS A 56 -6.16 -23.75 -0.85
CA LYS A 56 -5.60 -22.41 -0.93
C LYS A 56 -5.58 -22.01 -2.40
N MET A 57 -6.10 -20.83 -2.72
CA MET A 57 -6.07 -20.33 -4.08
C MET A 57 -4.60 -20.14 -4.49
N VAL A 58 -4.24 -20.74 -5.62
CA VAL A 58 -2.99 -20.43 -6.29
C VAL A 58 -3.34 -19.38 -7.34
N PHE A 59 -2.87 -18.16 -7.11
CA PHE A 59 -2.89 -17.15 -8.17
C PHE A 59 -1.92 -17.63 -9.25
N ILE A 60 -2.47 -17.89 -10.44
CA ILE A 60 -1.66 -18.05 -11.62
C ILE A 60 -1.17 -16.64 -11.95
N ASP A 61 0.15 -16.48 -11.96
CA ASP A 61 0.87 -15.30 -12.44
C ASP A 61 0.25 -14.90 -13.79
N GLY A 62 -0.55 -13.83 -13.78
CA GLY A 62 -1.82 -13.67 -14.52
C GLY A 62 -1.82 -13.86 -16.04
N PRO A 63 -2.96 -13.62 -16.72
CA PRO A 63 -2.92 -13.36 -18.15
C PRO A 63 -2.16 -12.04 -18.34
N TYR A 64 -0.92 -12.14 -18.80
CA TYR A 64 -0.16 -10.98 -19.23
C TYR A 64 -0.48 -10.66 -20.69
N GLU A 65 -0.42 -9.38 -21.04
CA GLU A 65 -0.34 -8.98 -22.44
C GLU A 65 0.96 -9.52 -23.06
N ASP A 66 1.01 -9.62 -24.38
CA ASP A 66 2.22 -10.08 -25.07
C ASP A 66 3.41 -9.14 -24.78
N GLU A 67 4.60 -9.71 -24.64
CA GLU A 67 5.83 -8.95 -24.39
C GLU A 67 6.05 -7.89 -25.49
N ILE A 68 6.10 -6.60 -25.12
CA ILE A 68 6.46 -5.53 -26.03
C ILE A 68 7.98 -5.35 -26.06
N THR A 69 8.50 -5.00 -27.25
CA THR A 69 9.94 -4.75 -27.45
C THR A 69 10.28 -3.27 -27.64
N SER A 70 9.25 -2.42 -27.62
CA SER A 70 9.35 -0.97 -27.71
C SER A 70 7.99 -0.36 -27.30
N PRO A 71 7.97 0.76 -26.55
CA PRO A 71 9.13 1.52 -26.07
C PRO A 71 9.85 0.89 -24.85
N GLU A 72 11.04 1.39 -24.54
CA GLU A 72 11.81 1.01 -23.34
C GLU A 72 11.25 1.73 -22.11
N ILE A 73 11.18 1.06 -20.96
CA ILE A 73 10.67 1.59 -19.69
C ILE A 73 11.77 1.62 -18.62
N GLU A 74 12.17 2.80 -18.18
CA GLU A 74 13.20 3.00 -17.16
C GLU A 74 12.57 3.27 -15.78
N PRO A 75 12.66 2.33 -14.82
CA PRO A 75 12.23 2.55 -13.44
C PRO A 75 13.25 3.37 -12.65
N SER A 76 12.79 4.35 -11.87
CA SER A 76 13.68 5.16 -11.01
C SER A 76 14.22 4.40 -9.79
N HIS A 77 13.59 3.28 -9.43
CA HIS A 77 13.99 2.40 -8.34
C HIS A 77 13.43 0.99 -8.58
N LYS A 78 13.98 -0.03 -7.92
CA LYS A 78 13.74 -1.45 -8.25
C LYS A 78 13.34 -2.37 -7.10
N GLU A 79 13.58 -1.97 -5.86
CA GLU A 79 13.18 -2.75 -4.69
C GLU A 79 11.72 -2.50 -4.34
N VAL A 80 11.12 -3.47 -3.65
CA VAL A 80 9.72 -3.44 -3.19
C VAL A 80 9.44 -2.17 -2.37
N GLY A 81 8.29 -1.55 -2.65
CA GLY A 81 7.83 -0.30 -2.02
C GLY A 81 6.88 -0.51 -0.86
N GLY A 82 6.97 -1.63 -0.12
CA GLY A 82 6.03 -1.99 0.95
C GLY A 82 5.88 -0.93 2.05
N GLU A 83 4.88 -1.14 2.92
CA GLU A 83 4.60 -0.28 4.07
C GLU A 83 5.86 -0.07 4.92
N ARG A 84 6.17 1.20 5.18
CA ARG A 84 7.33 1.61 5.98
C ARG A 84 6.94 2.08 7.39
N VAL A 85 5.70 2.49 7.58
CA VAL A 85 5.18 2.88 8.89
C VAL A 85 4.88 1.63 9.69
N VAL A 86 5.49 1.54 10.86
CA VAL A 86 5.10 0.57 11.87
C VAL A 86 4.05 1.23 12.77
N ASN A 87 2.97 0.48 13.05
CA ASN A 87 1.89 0.94 13.94
C ASN A 87 1.23 2.25 13.48
N GLY A 88 0.85 2.31 12.20
CA GLY A 88 0.19 3.47 11.60
C GLY A 88 -1.25 3.73 12.09
N GLY A 89 -1.92 2.70 12.63
CA GLY A 89 -3.23 2.81 13.28
C GLY A 89 -3.14 3.05 14.79
N PHE A 90 -1.95 3.29 15.34
CA PHE A 90 -1.74 3.68 16.74
C PHE A 90 -2.37 2.73 17.79
N ASP A 91 -2.41 1.43 17.49
CA ASP A 91 -2.97 0.39 18.37
C ASP A 91 -2.14 0.19 19.66
N GLU A 92 -0.84 0.51 19.59
CA GLU A 92 0.11 0.44 20.70
C GLU A 92 0.85 1.77 20.89
N ASP A 93 1.25 2.11 22.12
CA ASP A 93 2.08 3.30 22.41
C ASP A 93 3.59 3.01 22.20
N ALA A 94 3.91 2.35 21.10
CA ALA A 94 5.26 1.98 20.72
C ALA A 94 5.47 2.33 19.25
N ASN A 95 6.73 2.63 18.88
CA ASN A 95 7.23 2.86 17.51
C ASN A 95 7.16 4.31 17.01
N TRP A 96 6.43 5.19 17.70
CA TRP A 96 6.42 6.63 17.42
C TRP A 96 7.19 7.40 18.49
N THR A 97 7.88 8.46 18.07
CA THR A 97 8.48 9.44 18.98
C THR A 97 7.47 10.56 19.21
N THR A 98 7.01 10.69 20.45
CA THR A 98 6.11 11.74 20.91
C THR A 98 6.92 12.78 21.70
N ASP A 99 7.30 13.90 21.07
CA ASP A 99 8.21 14.87 21.69
C ASP A 99 7.53 15.82 22.72
N GLY A 100 6.57 15.33 23.51
CA GLY A 100 5.93 16.09 24.58
C GLY A 100 4.41 16.09 24.50
N ASP A 101 3.84 17.04 23.75
CA ASP A 101 2.39 17.33 23.75
C ASP A 101 1.55 16.33 22.94
N TRP A 102 2.20 15.25 22.47
CA TRP A 102 1.59 14.13 21.77
C TRP A 102 1.38 12.93 22.70
N THR A 103 0.22 12.30 22.61
CA THR A 103 -0.11 11.05 23.31
C THR A 103 -0.72 10.05 22.33
N ILE A 104 -0.38 8.77 22.45
CA ILE A 104 -1.04 7.70 21.69
C ILE A 104 -2.00 6.97 22.63
N GLU A 105 -3.30 7.09 22.35
CA GLU A 105 -4.34 6.43 23.12
C GLU A 105 -5.58 6.13 22.27
N GLY A 106 -6.24 5.00 22.56
CA GLY A 106 -7.49 4.63 21.91
C GLY A 106 -7.41 4.43 20.40
N GLY A 107 -6.23 4.03 19.90
CA GLY A 107 -5.98 3.85 18.46
C GLY A 107 -5.69 5.16 17.72
N LYS A 108 -5.24 6.22 18.41
CA LYS A 108 -5.02 7.55 17.79
C LYS A 108 -3.83 8.28 18.37
N ALA A 109 -3.16 9.10 17.57
CA ALA A 109 -2.20 10.10 18.05
C ALA A 109 -2.90 11.44 18.28
N VAL A 110 -2.83 11.95 19.51
CA VAL A 110 -3.51 13.16 19.95
C VAL A 110 -2.47 14.21 20.32
N HIS A 111 -2.53 15.37 19.69
CA HIS A 111 -1.76 16.55 20.08
C HIS A 111 -2.63 17.52 20.86
N THR A 112 -2.16 17.92 22.04
CA THR A 112 -2.83 18.96 22.85
C THR A 112 -2.26 20.34 22.56
N ALA A 113 -3.09 21.38 22.62
CA ALA A 113 -2.74 22.77 22.30
C ALA A 113 -1.84 23.45 23.35
N THR A 114 -0.71 22.83 23.70
CA THR A 114 0.21 23.28 24.76
C THR A 114 1.64 23.53 24.28
N GLY A 115 1.97 23.22 23.03
CA GLY A 115 3.30 23.42 22.45
C GLY A 115 3.34 23.10 20.95
N GLY A 116 4.50 23.30 20.32
CA GLY A 116 4.74 23.02 18.89
C GLY A 116 5.57 21.75 18.69
N THR A 117 5.34 20.73 19.51
CA THR A 117 6.13 19.50 19.50
C THR A 117 5.69 18.59 18.35
N THR A 118 6.55 17.66 17.95
CA THR A 118 6.34 16.82 16.77
C THR A 118 6.00 15.38 17.13
N LEU A 119 5.26 14.73 16.24
CA LEU A 119 5.11 13.27 16.19
C LEU A 119 5.95 12.76 15.02
N SER A 120 6.88 11.84 15.26
CA SER A 120 7.74 11.33 14.19
C SER A 120 8.01 9.84 14.26
N GLN A 121 8.37 9.28 13.11
CA GLN A 121 8.91 7.92 12.97
C GLN A 121 9.98 7.93 11.88
N ASP A 122 11.11 7.27 12.13
CA ASP A 122 12.10 7.00 11.08
C ASP A 122 11.53 5.95 10.13
N THR A 123 11.31 6.31 8.86
CA THR A 123 10.85 5.38 7.82
C THR A 123 11.90 5.13 6.75
N THR A 124 13.16 5.46 7.06
CA THR A 124 14.38 5.21 6.26
C THR A 124 14.34 5.85 4.87
N GLU A 125 14.19 7.17 4.86
CA GLU A 125 14.07 7.96 3.66
C GLU A 125 15.41 8.18 2.94
N ALA A 126 15.35 8.35 1.62
CA ALA A 126 16.51 8.70 0.80
C ALA A 126 16.18 9.85 -0.14
N ALA A 127 17.14 10.78 -0.28
CA ALA A 127 17.02 11.93 -1.17
C ALA A 127 16.61 11.51 -2.59
N THR A 128 15.77 12.32 -3.23
CA THR A 128 15.18 12.16 -4.57
C THR A 128 14.17 11.01 -4.73
N GLU A 129 13.99 10.13 -3.74
CA GLU A 129 12.92 9.14 -3.76
C GLU A 129 11.55 9.82 -3.56
N ILE A 130 10.49 9.18 -4.07
CA ILE A 130 9.11 9.65 -3.93
C ILE A 130 8.42 8.77 -2.89
N TYR A 131 7.77 9.38 -1.92
CA TYR A 131 6.96 8.69 -0.92
C TYR A 131 5.49 9.06 -1.07
N LYS A 132 4.63 8.05 -1.15
CA LYS A 132 3.18 8.21 -0.98
C LYS A 132 2.90 8.15 0.50
N VAL A 133 2.50 9.29 1.06
CA VAL A 133 2.09 9.43 2.46
C VAL A 133 0.57 9.49 2.50
N ILE A 134 -0.05 8.57 3.24
CA ILE A 134 -1.48 8.57 3.53
C ILE A 134 -1.64 8.79 5.03
N TYR A 135 -2.56 9.65 5.44
CA TYR A 135 -2.89 9.87 6.84
C TYR A 135 -4.29 10.46 6.97
N THR A 136 -4.94 10.19 8.09
CA THR A 136 -6.22 10.78 8.46
C THR A 136 -6.01 11.85 9.53
N ILE A 137 -6.55 13.04 9.28
CA ILE A 137 -6.81 14.04 10.32
C ILE A 137 -8.25 13.85 10.77
N ASP A 138 -8.42 13.37 11.98
CA ASP A 138 -9.76 13.15 12.56
C ASP A 138 -10.39 14.46 13.03
N SER A 139 -9.57 15.31 13.64
CA SER A 139 -9.97 16.64 14.06
C SER A 139 -8.75 17.56 14.13
N ILE A 140 -9.00 18.84 13.92
CA ILE A 140 -8.02 19.90 14.10
C ILE A 140 -8.75 21.17 14.55
N THR A 141 -8.13 21.96 15.42
CA THR A 141 -8.66 23.25 15.85
C THR A 141 -8.93 24.14 14.64
N ALA A 142 -10.09 24.80 14.63
CA ALA A 142 -10.44 25.71 13.53
C ALA A 142 -9.36 26.78 13.32
N THR A 143 -9.10 27.09 12.05
CA THR A 143 -8.06 28.04 11.59
C THR A 143 -6.61 27.64 11.90
N LYS A 144 -6.37 26.42 12.39
CA LYS A 144 -5.03 25.86 12.61
C LYS A 144 -4.69 24.86 11.52
N GLU A 145 -3.40 24.62 11.36
CA GLU A 145 -2.86 23.74 10.33
C GLU A 145 -1.79 22.82 10.91
N ILE A 146 -1.68 21.64 10.31
CA ILE A 146 -0.58 20.70 10.55
C ILE A 146 0.07 20.38 9.20
N THR A 147 1.40 20.29 9.21
CA THR A 147 2.19 19.93 8.03
C THR A 147 2.90 18.61 8.28
N VAL A 148 2.71 17.67 7.36
CA VAL A 148 3.53 16.46 7.29
C VAL A 148 4.80 16.75 6.50
N SER A 149 5.94 16.23 6.93
CA SER A 149 7.19 16.22 6.19
C SER A 149 7.77 14.82 6.13
N ILE A 150 8.48 14.50 5.07
CA ILE A 150 9.18 13.22 4.89
C ILE A 150 10.42 13.43 4.01
N GLY A 151 11.54 12.82 4.39
CA GLY A 151 12.84 13.02 3.73
C GLY A 151 13.26 14.48 3.68
N GLY A 152 13.00 15.24 4.75
CA GLY A 152 13.31 16.68 4.84
C GLY A 152 12.54 17.59 3.89
N ALA A 153 11.53 17.07 3.18
CA ALA A 153 10.63 17.83 2.35
C ALA A 153 9.26 17.97 3.00
N ASN A 154 8.71 19.18 2.98
CA ASN A 154 7.37 19.44 3.49
C ASN A 154 6.31 19.04 2.46
N GLY A 155 5.23 18.45 2.95
CA GLY A 155 3.98 18.29 2.23
C GLY A 155 3.13 19.57 2.27
N THR A 156 1.83 19.41 2.08
CA THR A 156 0.85 20.48 2.10
C THR A 156 0.29 20.66 3.51
N ALA A 157 0.30 21.89 4.03
CA ALA A 157 -0.38 22.22 5.29
C ALA A 157 -1.90 21.89 5.20
N ARG A 158 -2.44 21.23 6.23
CA ARG A 158 -3.85 20.82 6.31
C ARG A 158 -4.51 21.40 7.55
N GLY A 159 -5.62 22.11 7.34
CA GLY A 159 -6.42 22.71 8.42
C GLY A 159 -7.84 22.17 8.56
N ALA A 160 -8.11 20.97 8.04
CA ALA A 160 -9.42 20.34 8.11
C ALA A 160 -9.30 18.83 8.38
N ALA A 161 -10.38 18.23 8.89
CA ALA A 161 -10.48 16.79 9.01
C ALA A 161 -10.64 16.13 7.63
N GLY A 162 -10.06 14.95 7.45
CA GLY A 162 -10.10 14.16 6.23
C GLY A 162 -8.90 13.23 6.10
N THR A 163 -9.00 12.29 5.16
CA THR A 163 -7.88 11.45 4.74
C THR A 163 -7.16 12.10 3.58
N TYR A 164 -5.86 12.28 3.71
CA TYR A 164 -5.00 12.94 2.73
C TYR A 164 -4.01 11.93 2.15
N THR A 165 -3.80 12.03 0.83
CA THR A 165 -2.77 11.29 0.11
C THR A 165 -1.84 12.30 -0.55
N GLU A 166 -0.56 12.23 -0.25
CA GLU A 166 0.46 13.13 -0.79
C GLU A 166 1.61 12.33 -1.39
N TYR A 167 2.20 12.86 -2.46
CA TYR A 167 3.40 12.31 -3.08
C TYR A 167 4.52 13.32 -2.90
N ILE A 168 5.42 13.03 -1.95
CA ILE A 168 6.48 13.96 -1.54
C ILE A 168 7.81 13.42 -2.07
N VAL A 169 8.58 14.28 -2.73
CA VAL A 169 9.94 13.97 -3.16
C VAL A 169 10.88 14.34 -2.02
N ALA A 170 11.56 13.35 -1.46
CA ALA A 170 12.53 13.57 -0.39
C ALA A 170 13.69 14.47 -0.86
N ALA A 171 14.07 15.43 -0.04
CA ALA A 171 15.26 16.26 -0.22
C ALA A 171 16.51 15.62 0.43
N ASP A 172 16.32 14.87 1.52
CA ASP A 172 17.35 14.23 2.34
C ASP A 172 16.79 12.95 3.01
N ASP A 173 17.39 12.54 4.14
CA ASP A 173 17.07 11.35 4.94
C ASP A 173 16.22 11.66 6.19
N GLY A 174 15.56 12.80 6.24
CA GLY A 174 14.73 13.18 7.38
C GLY A 174 13.49 12.29 7.58
N ASN A 175 13.16 12.00 8.84
CA ASN A 175 12.02 11.18 9.25
C ASN A 175 10.65 11.68 8.74
N LEU A 176 9.68 10.77 8.64
CA LEU A 176 8.26 11.10 8.64
C LEU A 176 7.90 11.87 9.92
N THR A 177 7.43 13.10 9.77
CA THR A 177 7.16 14.02 10.89
C THR A 177 5.86 14.79 10.67
N PHE A 178 5.01 14.84 11.69
CA PHE A 178 3.85 15.72 11.76
C PHE A 178 4.17 16.91 12.66
N THR A 179 4.10 18.11 12.09
CA THR A 179 4.43 19.37 12.75
C THR A 179 3.21 20.28 12.81
N PRO A 180 2.68 20.61 14.01
CA PRO A 180 1.70 21.67 14.15
C PRO A 180 2.32 23.02 13.79
N GLU A 181 1.64 23.83 12.96
CA GLU A 181 2.15 25.14 12.50
C GLU A 181 2.12 26.20 13.62
N ASP A 182 1.21 26.03 14.58
CA ASP A 182 1.12 26.87 15.78
C ASP A 182 1.12 26.01 17.06
N ALA A 183 1.67 26.54 18.14
CA ALA A 183 1.76 25.86 19.44
C ALA A 183 0.39 25.60 20.13
N ASP A 184 -0.67 26.27 19.70
CA ASP A 184 -2.04 26.08 20.19
C ASP A 184 -2.90 25.21 19.25
N THR A 185 -2.28 24.50 18.32
CA THR A 185 -2.96 23.53 17.44
C THR A 185 -3.30 22.29 18.26
N ALA A 186 -4.58 21.99 18.47
CA ALA A 186 -5.00 20.66 18.91
C ALA A 186 -5.42 19.86 17.69
N CYS A 187 -4.96 18.62 17.57
CA CYS A 187 -5.33 17.75 16.46
C CYS A 187 -5.26 16.27 16.82
N VAL A 188 -5.90 15.45 15.99
CA VAL A 188 -5.90 13.99 16.11
C VAL A 188 -5.54 13.40 14.75
N ILE A 189 -4.53 12.54 14.75
CA ILE A 189 -4.01 11.84 13.57
C ILE A 189 -4.25 10.34 13.74
N ASP A 190 -4.61 9.70 12.63
CA ASP A 190 -4.87 8.26 12.54
C ASP A 190 -4.51 7.72 11.15
N ASP A 191 -4.53 6.39 10.97
CA ASP A 191 -4.39 5.67 9.70
C ASP A 191 -3.18 6.12 8.85
N VAL A 192 -1.99 6.17 9.44
CA VAL A 192 -0.77 6.64 8.77
C VAL A 192 -0.09 5.50 7.98
N SER A 193 0.25 5.77 6.72
CA SER A 193 0.92 4.83 5.82
C SER A 193 1.95 5.55 4.95
N VAL A 194 3.11 4.93 4.76
CA VAL A 194 4.16 5.41 3.86
C VAL A 194 4.62 4.27 2.97
N ILE A 195 4.50 4.49 1.67
CA ILE A 195 4.93 3.56 0.63
C ILE A 195 5.88 4.31 -0.31
N ARG A 196 7.03 3.71 -0.61
CA ARG A 196 7.91 4.25 -1.65
C ARG A 196 7.28 4.03 -3.02
N VAL A 197 7.27 5.10 -3.81
CA VAL A 197 6.77 5.13 -5.18
C VAL A 197 7.95 5.37 -6.11
N ILE A 198 7.90 4.70 -7.26
CA ILE A 198 8.88 4.85 -8.32
C ILE A 198 8.26 5.62 -9.47
N THR A 199 9.11 6.22 -10.30
CA THR A 199 8.71 6.73 -11.60
C THR A 199 9.08 5.69 -12.65
N LEU A 200 8.13 5.32 -13.50
CA LEU A 200 8.42 4.62 -14.74
C LEU A 200 8.47 5.63 -15.88
N THR A 201 9.57 5.65 -16.62
CA THR A 201 9.76 6.55 -17.76
C THR A 201 9.86 5.76 -19.05
N ALA A 202 8.87 5.89 -19.93
CA ALA A 202 8.88 5.28 -21.24
C ALA A 202 9.63 6.15 -22.27
N SER A 203 10.36 5.53 -23.20
CA SER A 203 11.09 6.25 -24.25
C SER A 203 10.18 6.84 -25.34
N ALA A 204 8.95 6.35 -25.45
CA ALA A 204 7.87 6.89 -26.28
C ALA A 204 6.53 6.83 -25.53
N ASP A 205 5.49 7.38 -26.15
CA ASP A 205 4.14 7.39 -25.59
C ASP A 205 3.67 5.94 -25.41
N LEU A 206 3.33 5.59 -24.17
CA LEU A 206 2.97 4.23 -23.75
C LEU A 206 1.82 4.23 -22.74
N PHE A 207 1.81 5.20 -21.81
CA PHE A 207 0.87 5.19 -20.70
C PHE A 207 -0.41 5.96 -21.01
N ASP A 208 -1.53 5.47 -20.50
CA ASP A 208 -2.81 6.18 -20.47
C ASP A 208 -3.35 6.18 -19.01
N THR A 209 -4.33 7.04 -18.77
CA THR A 209 -5.07 7.16 -17.51
C THR A 209 -5.76 5.85 -17.08
N ASP A 210 -6.13 4.98 -18.01
CA ASP A 210 -6.76 3.69 -17.71
C ASP A 210 -5.77 2.62 -17.20
N HIS A 211 -4.46 2.83 -17.37
CA HIS A 211 -3.44 1.96 -16.80
C HIS A 211 -3.35 2.09 -15.27
N VAL A 212 -3.94 3.13 -14.66
CA VAL A 212 -3.95 3.29 -13.20
C VAL A 212 -4.71 2.16 -12.52
N GLY A 213 -4.06 1.49 -11.57
CA GLY A 213 -4.55 0.30 -10.90
C GLY A 213 -4.19 -1.01 -11.59
N ALA A 214 -3.56 -0.97 -12.78
CA ALA A 214 -3.08 -2.15 -13.46
C ALA A 214 -1.75 -2.64 -12.86
N PHE A 215 -1.60 -3.97 -12.82
CA PHE A 215 -0.31 -4.59 -12.57
C PHE A 215 0.45 -4.71 -13.88
N TRP A 216 1.67 -4.19 -13.89
CA TRP A 216 2.56 -4.23 -15.03
C TRP A 216 3.74 -5.11 -14.68
N ARG A 217 3.91 -6.19 -15.43
CA ARG A 217 5.07 -7.06 -15.31
C ARG A 217 6.17 -6.51 -16.20
N LEU A 218 7.36 -6.39 -15.61
CA LEU A 218 8.52 -5.77 -16.24
C LEU A 218 9.70 -6.74 -16.16
N ASN A 219 10.35 -6.97 -17.29
CA ASN A 219 11.63 -7.66 -17.34
C ASN A 219 12.75 -6.62 -17.28
N HIS A 220 13.47 -6.58 -16.16
CA HIS A 220 14.65 -5.75 -15.99
C HIS A 220 15.87 -6.68 -15.92
N THR A 221 16.55 -6.82 -17.07
CA THR A 221 17.73 -7.66 -17.33
C THR A 221 17.52 -9.18 -17.41
N ALA A 222 17.12 -9.85 -16.32
CA ALA A 222 17.04 -11.31 -16.26
C ALA A 222 15.95 -11.85 -15.32
N VAL A 223 15.32 -10.98 -14.55
CA VAL A 223 14.27 -11.31 -13.59
C VAL A 223 13.03 -10.51 -13.96
N TYR A 224 11.89 -11.19 -13.91
CA TYR A 224 10.61 -10.52 -13.98
C TYR A 224 10.22 -10.07 -12.59
N GLY A 225 9.94 -8.79 -12.46
CA GLY A 225 9.19 -8.25 -11.34
C GLY A 225 7.88 -7.66 -11.84
N TYR A 226 7.08 -7.13 -10.93
CA TYR A 226 5.85 -6.44 -11.30
C TYR A 226 5.63 -5.24 -10.41
N VAL A 227 4.99 -4.25 -11.01
CA VAL A 227 4.62 -3.00 -10.36
C VAL A 227 3.10 -2.84 -10.40
N LEU A 228 2.57 -2.03 -9.49
CA LEU A 228 1.22 -1.50 -9.58
C LEU A 228 1.30 -0.05 -10.05
N ILE A 229 0.64 0.30 -11.16
CA ILE A 229 0.55 1.69 -11.60
C ILE A 229 -0.38 2.45 -10.64
N GLU A 230 0.17 3.45 -9.96
CA GLU A 230 -0.52 4.21 -8.91
C GLU A 230 -1.15 5.50 -9.43
N SER A 231 -0.46 6.20 -10.33
CA SER A 231 -1.03 7.39 -10.96
C SER A 231 -0.39 7.71 -12.31
N TYR A 232 -1.21 8.28 -13.18
CA TYR A 232 -0.81 8.81 -14.47
C TYR A 232 -0.18 10.21 -14.31
N VAL A 233 0.97 10.44 -14.93
CA VAL A 233 1.64 11.74 -14.97
C VAL A 233 1.64 12.31 -16.39
N SER A 234 2.03 11.49 -17.37
CA SER A 234 1.97 11.80 -18.81
C SER A 234 2.02 10.52 -19.64
N GLU A 235 1.87 10.63 -20.96
CA GLU A 235 1.96 9.50 -21.89
C GLU A 235 3.31 8.74 -21.79
N LYS A 236 4.35 9.38 -21.23
CA LYS A 236 5.67 8.79 -21.02
C LYS A 236 6.01 8.51 -19.56
N VAL A 237 5.18 8.92 -18.62
CA VAL A 237 5.52 8.86 -17.19
C VAL A 237 4.32 8.44 -16.35
N VAL A 238 4.54 7.42 -15.54
CA VAL A 238 3.61 7.02 -14.48
C VAL A 238 4.36 6.86 -13.16
N ARG A 239 3.62 7.00 -12.07
CA ARG A 239 4.07 6.59 -10.74
C ARG A 239 3.61 5.18 -10.49
N ALA A 240 4.48 4.34 -9.94
CA ALA A 240 4.17 2.95 -9.66
C ALA A 240 4.74 2.51 -8.31
N ILE A 241 4.16 1.46 -7.73
CA ILE A 241 4.71 0.77 -6.55
C ILE A 241 5.34 -0.51 -7.03
N VAL A 242 6.60 -0.76 -6.65
CA VAL A 242 7.23 -2.06 -6.88
C VAL A 242 6.62 -3.08 -5.93
N MET A 243 5.94 -4.07 -6.48
CA MET A 243 5.24 -5.11 -5.72
C MET A 243 6.08 -6.38 -5.65
N SER A 244 6.89 -6.63 -6.69
CA SER A 244 7.97 -7.60 -6.69
C SER A 244 9.21 -6.96 -7.32
N ALA A 245 10.37 -7.18 -6.70
CA ALA A 245 11.61 -6.52 -7.10
C ALA A 245 11.91 -6.71 -8.59
N LEU A 246 12.29 -5.64 -9.27
CA LEU A 246 12.59 -5.65 -10.69
C LEU A 246 14.00 -6.23 -10.97
N ASP A 247 14.95 -6.15 -10.03
CA ASP A 247 16.21 -6.89 -10.07
C ASP A 247 16.89 -7.08 -8.68
N ASP A 248 17.93 -7.91 -8.66
CA ASP A 248 19.04 -7.88 -7.68
C ASP A 248 20.31 -7.29 -8.37
N ALA A 249 20.74 -6.09 -7.95
CA ALA A 249 22.11 -5.55 -8.05
C ALA A 249 22.80 -5.37 -9.45
N GLY A 250 22.06 -5.26 -10.57
CA GLY A 250 22.63 -4.94 -11.89
C GLY A 250 22.49 -3.47 -12.32
N THR A 251 23.41 -2.97 -13.17
CA THR A 251 23.26 -1.71 -13.92
C THR A 251 22.27 -1.94 -15.08
N ALA A 252 21.34 -1.00 -15.31
CA ALA A 252 20.37 -1.03 -16.41
C ALA A 252 21.05 -1.32 -17.76
N VAL A 253 20.46 -2.21 -18.56
CA VAL A 253 20.90 -2.54 -19.92
C VAL A 253 19.68 -2.39 -20.83
N ALA A 254 19.87 -1.78 -22.01
CA ALA A 254 18.90 -1.31 -23.00
C ALA A 254 17.86 -2.33 -23.56
N ALA A 255 17.21 -3.10 -22.71
CA ALA A 255 16.17 -4.05 -23.06
C ALA A 255 15.18 -4.12 -21.89
N HIS A 256 14.43 -3.04 -21.68
CA HIS A 256 13.39 -2.97 -20.68
C HIS A 256 12.06 -3.26 -21.36
N ARG A 257 11.35 -4.31 -20.93
CA ARG A 257 10.23 -4.89 -21.69
C ARG A 257 9.06 -5.21 -20.75
N GLU A 258 7.87 -4.73 -21.11
CA GLU A 258 6.60 -5.15 -20.53
C GLU A 258 6.22 -6.51 -21.13
N GLY A 259 5.65 -7.43 -20.35
CA GLY A 259 5.15 -8.73 -20.81
C GLY A 259 4.75 -9.65 -19.69
#